data_AF-A0A966WB47-F1
#
_entry.id   AF-A0A966WB47-F1
#
_cell.length_a   1.000
_cell.length_b   1.000
_cell.length_c   1.000
_cell.angle_alpha   90.00
_cell.angle_beta   90.00
_cell.angle_gamma   90.00
#
_symmetry.space_group_name_H-M   'P 1'
#
loop_
_entity.id
_entity.type
_entity.pdbx_description
1 polymer ?
#
loop_
_entity_poly.entity_id
_entity_poly.type
_entity_poly.pdbx_seq_one_letter_code
_entity_poly.pdbx_strand_id
1 'polypeptide(L)'
;HIDSRRAEYLAPDVPLSEQVIHSFGDAFRVLVEAIGDLGSLEVPVPRLVFLTLLLIVAWLVTSSWSTLTRPTQVALISLIIIILLFIVATNLNYYRIIRSYGVQGRHLTPFLVGIPLLVSRQRRFSRATSTLVIVIWCVAQFLAAYTALRRYSVGLIGDEVWEMFYFPRWTPPLGIIGTLLVLTLLLSCSTFVVLRSSVLHTGYHDDGGVLSKAHQFAGRTTRAEGGD
;
A
#
# COMPACT_ATOMS: atom_id res chain seq x y z
N HIS A 1 -9.46 14.34 -21.76
CA HIS A 1 -9.33 14.17 -20.31
C HIS A 1 -10.51 14.90 -19.69
N ILE A 2 -11.58 14.19 -19.32
CA ILE A 2 -12.74 14.83 -18.69
C ILE A 2 -12.27 15.30 -17.31
N ASP A 3 -12.37 16.59 -17.06
CA ASP A 3 -12.03 17.19 -15.78
C ASP A 3 -13.11 16.78 -14.78
N SER A 4 -12.78 15.90 -13.82
CA SER A 4 -13.72 15.45 -12.79
C SER A 4 -14.13 16.57 -11.83
N ARG A 5 -13.47 17.74 -11.88
CA ARG A 5 -13.92 18.96 -11.21
C ARG A 5 -14.97 19.74 -12.02
N ARG A 6 -15.14 19.42 -13.31
CA ARG A 6 -16.31 19.77 -14.13
C ARG A 6 -17.35 18.64 -14.11
N ALA A 7 -17.65 18.12 -12.92
CA ALA A 7 -19.05 17.80 -12.68
C ALA A 7 -19.80 19.12 -12.85
N GLU A 8 -20.20 19.41 -14.09
CA GLU A 8 -21.40 20.18 -14.37
C GLU A 8 -22.38 19.83 -13.26
N TYR A 9 -22.92 20.85 -12.58
CA TYR A 9 -24.00 20.69 -11.62
C TYR A 9 -25.03 19.76 -12.25
N LEU A 10 -24.94 18.48 -11.91
CA LEU A 10 -25.75 17.47 -12.54
C LEU A 10 -27.18 17.87 -12.24
N ALA A 11 -28.02 17.86 -13.27
CA ALA A 11 -29.40 18.29 -13.16
C ALA A 11 -30.07 17.59 -11.95
N PRO A 12 -31.05 18.23 -11.29
CA PRO A 12 -31.67 17.72 -10.07
C PRO A 12 -32.13 16.25 -10.13
N ASP A 13 -32.34 15.72 -11.34
CA ASP A 13 -33.06 14.49 -11.65
C ASP A 13 -32.20 13.42 -12.35
N VAL A 14 -30.89 13.34 -12.09
CA VAL A 14 -30.06 12.22 -12.60
C VAL A 14 -30.58 10.88 -12.07
N PRO A 15 -30.93 9.91 -12.92
CA PRO A 15 -31.39 8.59 -12.50
C PRO A 15 -30.42 7.87 -11.56
N LEU A 16 -30.93 7.07 -10.63
CA LEU A 16 -30.10 6.31 -9.68
C LEU A 16 -29.11 5.38 -10.40
N SER A 17 -29.51 4.77 -11.52
CA SER A 17 -28.63 3.92 -12.33
C SER A 17 -27.40 4.67 -12.84
N GLU A 18 -27.58 5.92 -13.30
CA GLU A 18 -26.50 6.76 -13.79
C GLU A 18 -25.58 7.21 -12.65
N GLN A 19 -26.14 7.56 -11.48
CA GLN A 19 -25.35 7.86 -10.28
C GLN A 19 -24.48 6.66 -9.84
N VAL A 20 -25.01 5.44 -9.93
CA VAL A 20 -24.27 4.22 -9.61
C VAL A 20 -23.17 3.98 -10.63
N ILE A 21 -23.45 4.11 -11.94
CA ILE A 21 -22.44 3.96 -13.01
C ILE A 21 -21.32 4.98 -12.82
N HIS A 22 -21.65 6.25 -12.55
CA HIS A 22 -20.66 7.28 -12.25
C HIS A 22 -19.83 6.94 -11.01
N SER A 23 -20.46 6.43 -9.96
CA SER A 23 -19.77 6.03 -8.73
C SER A 23 -18.76 4.89 -8.97
N PHE A 24 -19.09 3.95 -9.86
CA PHE A 24 -18.16 2.89 -10.26
C PHE A 24 -17.03 3.43 -11.15
N GLY A 25 -17.33 4.34 -12.08
CA GLY A 25 -16.30 5.01 -12.89
C GLY A 25 -15.28 5.78 -12.04
N ASP A 26 -15.75 6.35 -10.93
CA ASP A 26 -14.92 7.06 -9.95
C ASP A 26 -14.00 6.14 -9.13
N ALA A 27 -14.29 4.84 -9.04
CA ALA A 27 -13.53 3.93 -8.18
C ALA A 27 -12.03 3.90 -8.53
N PHE A 28 -11.68 3.98 -9.82
CA PHE A 28 -10.28 4.03 -10.25
C PHE A 28 -9.60 5.32 -9.80
N ARG A 29 -10.26 6.48 -9.95
CA ARG A 29 -9.77 7.78 -9.48
C ARG A 29 -9.53 7.72 -7.97
N VAL A 30 -10.52 7.26 -7.21
CA VAL A 30 -10.45 7.15 -5.75
C VAL A 30 -9.34 6.18 -5.32
N LEU A 31 -9.12 5.09 -6.04
CA LEU A 31 -8.02 4.15 -5.77
C LEU A 31 -6.64 4.80 -5.96
N VAL A 32 -6.47 5.58 -7.04
CA VAL A 32 -5.24 6.35 -7.29
C VAL A 32 -5.01 7.37 -6.18
N GLU A 33 -6.06 8.08 -5.77
CA GLU A 33 -5.99 9.00 -4.63
C GLU A 33 -5.67 8.28 -3.32
N ALA A 34 -6.17 7.05 -3.11
CA ALA A 34 -6.03 6.37 -1.82
C ALA A 34 -4.60 5.91 -1.54
N ILE A 35 -3.86 5.57 -2.59
CA ILE A 35 -2.43 5.25 -2.56
C ILE A 35 -1.60 6.54 -2.66
N GLY A 36 -2.12 7.53 -3.39
CA GLY A 36 -1.35 8.67 -3.88
C GLY A 36 -1.50 9.97 -3.10
N ASP A 37 -2.52 10.14 -2.28
CA ASP A 37 -2.78 11.39 -1.57
C ASP A 37 -2.20 11.34 -0.15
N LEU A 38 -0.87 11.45 -0.08
CA LEU A 38 -0.12 11.46 1.18
C LEU A 38 -0.28 12.81 1.89
N GLY A 39 -1.35 12.96 2.67
CA GLY A 39 -1.56 14.14 3.53
C GLY A 39 -2.02 15.39 2.79
N SER A 40 -2.14 16.52 3.49
CA SER A 40 -2.98 17.70 3.16
C SER A 40 -2.69 18.47 1.85
N LEU A 41 -1.96 17.90 0.90
CA LEU A 41 -1.28 18.61 -0.17
C LEU A 41 -1.64 18.12 -1.59
N GLU A 42 -2.54 17.14 -1.72
CA GLU A 42 -3.14 16.71 -2.99
C GLU A 42 -2.10 16.42 -4.07
N VAL A 43 -0.95 15.82 -3.71
CA VAL A 43 0.11 15.52 -4.69
C VAL A 43 -0.10 14.13 -5.25
N PRO A 44 -0.51 13.98 -6.52
CA PRO A 44 -0.68 12.64 -7.09
C PRO A 44 0.68 11.95 -7.12
N VAL A 45 0.76 10.79 -6.48
CA VAL A 45 1.91 9.90 -6.58
C VAL A 45 2.18 9.57 -8.06
N PRO A 46 3.46 9.45 -8.46
CA PRO A 46 3.81 9.05 -9.83
C PRO A 46 3.08 7.78 -10.24
N ARG A 47 2.52 7.77 -11.47
CA ARG A 47 1.76 6.61 -12.00
C ARG A 47 2.54 5.30 -11.91
N LEU A 48 3.87 5.36 -12.11
CA LEU A 48 4.77 4.21 -11.97
C LEU A 48 4.78 3.65 -10.54
N VAL A 49 4.80 4.51 -9.52
CA VAL A 49 4.78 4.09 -8.12
C VAL A 49 3.43 3.44 -7.78
N PHE A 50 2.32 4.08 -8.20
CA PHE A 50 0.98 3.50 -8.05
C PHE A 50 0.89 2.10 -8.69
N LEU A 51 1.32 1.97 -9.95
CA LEU A 51 1.29 0.71 -10.68
C LEU A 51 2.15 -0.36 -9.99
N THR A 52 3.33 0.03 -9.50
CA THR A 52 4.24 -0.88 -8.80
C THR A 52 3.60 -1.41 -7.51
N LEU A 53 3.00 -0.55 -6.70
CA LEU A 53 2.31 -0.95 -5.47
C LEU A 53 1.10 -1.85 -5.77
N LEU A 54 0.31 -1.49 -6.79
CA LEU A 54 -0.83 -2.29 -7.23
C LEU A 54 -0.39 -3.69 -7.68
N LEU A 55 0.69 -3.78 -8.47
CA LEU A 55 1.24 -5.05 -8.94
C LEU A 55 1.79 -5.89 -7.78
N ILE A 56 2.45 -5.28 -6.79
CA ILE A 56 2.90 -5.99 -5.58
C ILE A 56 1.71 -6.57 -4.83
N VAL A 57 0.65 -5.79 -4.59
CA VAL A 57 -0.54 -6.27 -3.88
C VAL A 57 -1.24 -7.37 -4.67
N ALA A 58 -1.41 -7.20 -5.99
CA ALA A 58 -2.02 -8.19 -6.87
C ALA A 58 -1.21 -9.50 -6.88
N TRP A 59 0.11 -9.41 -6.99
CA TRP A 59 1.01 -10.56 -6.91
C TRP A 59 0.95 -11.23 -5.53
N LEU A 60 0.89 -10.46 -4.44
CA LEU A 60 0.77 -10.98 -3.07
C LEU A 60 -0.52 -11.80 -2.90
N VAL A 61 -1.65 -11.26 -3.36
CA VAL A 61 -2.97 -11.91 -3.28
C VAL A 61 -3.00 -13.18 -4.13
N THR A 62 -2.62 -13.08 -5.41
CA THR A 62 -2.69 -14.22 -6.35
C THR A 62 -1.75 -15.34 -5.95
N SER A 63 -0.50 -15.02 -5.61
CA SER A 63 0.47 -16.03 -5.19
C SER A 63 0.02 -16.75 -3.92
N SER A 64 -0.68 -16.08 -3.01
CA SER A 64 -1.04 -16.62 -1.69
C SER A 64 -2.39 -17.31 -1.66
N TRP A 65 -3.19 -17.20 -2.72
CA TRP A 65 -4.58 -17.63 -2.75
C TRP A 65 -4.79 -19.09 -2.31
N SER A 66 -3.95 -20.01 -2.81
CA SER A 66 -4.02 -21.44 -2.48
C SER A 66 -3.61 -21.78 -1.05
N THR A 67 -2.90 -20.87 -0.38
CA THR A 67 -2.42 -21.04 1.00
C THR A 67 -3.34 -20.38 2.04
N LEU A 68 -4.29 -19.56 1.60
CA LEU A 68 -5.22 -18.87 2.50
C LEU A 68 -6.27 -19.83 3.06
N THR A 69 -6.59 -19.68 4.34
CA THR A 69 -7.72 -20.39 4.94
C THR A 69 -9.05 -19.84 4.38
N ARG A 70 -10.08 -20.69 4.26
CA ARG A 70 -11.43 -20.27 3.83
C ARG A 70 -11.96 -19.01 4.55
N PRO A 71 -11.89 -18.87 5.90
CA PRO A 71 -12.36 -17.65 6.55
C PRO A 71 -11.60 -16.40 6.11
N THR A 72 -10.32 -16.51 5.79
CA THR A 72 -9.52 -15.38 5.30
C THR A 72 -9.80 -15.03 3.85
N GLN A 73 -10.06 -16.03 3.00
CA GLN A 73 -10.54 -15.78 1.63
C GLN A 73 -11.88 -15.04 1.66
N VAL A 74 -12.82 -15.49 2.51
CA VAL A 74 -14.10 -14.81 2.70
C VAL A 74 -13.88 -13.40 3.22
N ALA A 75 -13.05 -13.19 4.25
CA ALA A 75 -12.75 -11.85 4.77
C ALA A 75 -12.15 -10.92 3.71
N LEU A 76 -11.27 -11.43 2.85
CA LEU A 76 -10.66 -10.66 1.76
C LEU A 76 -11.71 -10.27 0.70
N ILE A 77 -12.55 -11.21 0.27
CA ILE A 77 -13.65 -10.94 -0.68
C ILE A 77 -14.63 -9.94 -0.06
N SER A 78 -15.05 -10.15 1.19
CA SER A 78 -15.93 -9.24 1.92
C SER A 78 -15.32 -7.84 2.03
N LEU A 79 -14.01 -7.72 2.29
CA LEU A 79 -13.32 -6.43 2.33
C LEU A 79 -13.36 -5.70 0.99
N ILE A 80 -13.12 -6.40 -0.13
CA ILE A 80 -13.22 -5.82 -1.48
C ILE A 80 -14.65 -5.34 -1.74
N ILE A 81 -15.65 -6.15 -1.40
CA ILE A 81 -17.06 -5.78 -1.57
C ILE A 81 -17.41 -4.56 -0.71
N ILE A 82 -16.98 -4.53 0.56
CA ILE A 82 -17.18 -3.40 1.47
C ILE A 82 -16.56 -2.13 0.90
N ILE A 83 -15.35 -2.19 0.34
CA ILE A 83 -14.71 -1.03 -0.31
C ILE A 83 -15.58 -0.49 -1.44
N LEU A 84 -16.04 -1.36 -2.34
CA LEU A 84 -16.89 -0.94 -3.47
C LEU A 84 -18.23 -0.36 -3.00
N LEU A 85 -18.89 -1.03 -2.05
CA LEU A 85 -20.14 -0.55 -1.48
C LEU A 85 -19.97 0.79 -0.75
N PHE A 86 -18.85 0.98 -0.04
CA PHE A 86 -18.54 2.22 0.65
C PHE A 86 -18.37 3.38 -0.35
N ILE A 87 -17.63 3.17 -1.45
CA ILE A 87 -17.50 4.19 -2.52
C ILE A 87 -18.88 4.60 -3.03
N VAL A 88 -19.71 3.62 -3.41
CA VAL A 88 -21.05 3.90 -3.96
C VAL A 88 -21.93 4.59 -2.91
N ALA A 89 -21.99 4.08 -1.68
CA ALA A 89 -22.82 4.63 -0.63
C ALA A 89 -22.43 6.07 -0.27
N THR A 90 -21.12 6.34 -0.15
CA THR A 90 -20.64 7.69 0.17
C THR A 90 -20.87 8.64 -1.01
N ASN A 91 -20.64 8.22 -2.26
CA ASN A 91 -20.92 9.05 -3.42
C ASN A 91 -22.41 9.41 -3.55
N LEU A 92 -23.32 8.44 -3.37
CA LEU A 92 -24.76 8.69 -3.34
C LEU A 92 -25.16 9.64 -2.21
N ASN A 93 -24.54 9.51 -1.03
CA ASN A 93 -24.80 10.38 0.11
C ASN A 93 -24.33 11.82 -0.19
N TYR A 94 -23.10 11.99 -0.69
CA TYR A 94 -22.57 13.29 -1.10
C TYR A 94 -23.41 13.94 -2.21
N TYR A 95 -23.88 13.15 -3.18
CA TYR A 95 -24.76 13.64 -4.23
C TYR A 95 -26.08 14.17 -3.66
N ARG A 96 -26.67 13.50 -2.66
CA ARG A 96 -27.90 13.97 -2.01
C ARG A 96 -27.72 15.29 -1.25
N ILE A 97 -26.58 15.48 -0.58
CA ILE A 97 -26.35 16.66 0.28
C ILE A 97 -25.84 17.85 -0.52
N ILE A 98 -24.78 17.67 -1.31
CA ILE A 98 -24.05 18.76 -1.98
C ILE A 98 -24.11 18.71 -3.50
N ARG A 99 -24.88 17.77 -4.08
CA ARG A 99 -25.04 17.60 -5.54
C ARG A 99 -23.70 17.39 -6.27
N SER A 100 -22.78 16.71 -5.60
CA SER A 100 -21.43 16.44 -6.11
C SER A 100 -20.92 15.08 -5.63
N TYR A 101 -19.91 14.53 -6.32
CA TYR A 101 -19.21 13.32 -5.92
C TYR A 101 -17.98 13.70 -5.10
N GLY A 102 -17.98 13.28 -3.84
CA GLY A 102 -17.00 13.74 -2.84
C GLY A 102 -16.16 12.62 -2.23
N VAL A 103 -16.25 11.38 -2.73
CA VAL A 103 -15.39 10.31 -2.22
C VAL A 103 -13.95 10.62 -2.60
N GLN A 104 -13.10 10.58 -1.57
CA GLN A 104 -11.67 10.78 -1.68
C GLN A 104 -10.94 9.52 -1.24
N GLY A 105 -9.79 9.28 -1.86
CA GLY A 105 -8.99 8.09 -1.59
C GLY A 105 -8.66 7.85 -0.11
N ARG A 106 -8.41 8.92 0.66
CA ARG A 106 -8.12 8.84 2.09
C ARG A 106 -9.18 8.13 2.93
N HIS A 107 -10.45 8.13 2.48
CA HIS A 107 -11.53 7.42 3.18
C HIS A 107 -11.41 5.90 2.99
N LEU A 108 -10.71 5.44 1.95
CA LEU A 108 -10.51 4.02 1.64
C LEU A 108 -9.17 3.47 2.10
N THR A 109 -8.17 4.33 2.34
CA THR A 109 -6.80 3.91 2.70
C THR A 109 -6.77 2.86 3.82
N PRO A 110 -7.54 2.98 4.92
CA PRO A 110 -7.54 1.96 5.99
C PRO A 110 -7.97 0.56 5.48
N PHE A 111 -8.97 0.52 4.60
CA PHE A 111 -9.47 -0.74 4.04
C PHE A 111 -8.47 -1.34 3.04
N LEU A 112 -7.85 -0.51 2.20
CA LEU A 112 -6.87 -0.95 1.21
C LEU A 112 -5.61 -1.52 1.87
N VAL A 113 -5.15 -0.94 2.98
CA VAL A 113 -4.01 -1.47 3.77
C VAL A 113 -4.37 -2.82 4.42
N GLY A 114 -5.66 -3.06 4.71
CA GLY A 114 -6.14 -4.33 5.26
C GLY A 114 -5.90 -5.53 4.34
N ILE A 115 -5.94 -5.34 3.01
CA ILE A 115 -5.75 -6.42 2.03
C ILE A 115 -4.37 -7.08 2.16
N PRO A 116 -3.24 -6.37 1.96
CA PRO A 116 -1.92 -6.97 2.10
C PRO A 116 -1.63 -7.45 3.53
N LEU A 117 -2.24 -6.82 4.55
CA LEU A 117 -2.08 -7.22 5.95
C LEU A 117 -2.72 -8.59 6.23
N LEU A 118 -3.94 -8.83 5.73
CA LEU A 118 -4.61 -10.13 5.87
C LEU A 118 -3.84 -11.25 5.17
N VAL A 119 -3.30 -10.98 3.98
CA VAL A 119 -2.55 -11.97 3.19
C VAL A 119 -1.18 -12.26 3.82
N SER A 120 -0.45 -11.21 4.22
CA SER A 120 0.90 -11.36 4.78
C SER A 120 0.92 -12.08 6.13
N ARG A 121 -0.18 -12.05 6.89
CA ARG A 121 -0.29 -12.77 8.17
C ARG A 121 -0.18 -14.29 8.03
N GLN A 122 -0.62 -14.86 6.90
CA GLN A 122 -0.67 -16.32 6.71
C GLN A 122 0.51 -16.85 5.90
N ARG A 123 1.17 -16.00 5.13
CA ARG A 123 2.28 -16.39 4.28
C ARG A 123 3.62 -16.02 4.88
N ARG A 124 4.52 -17.00 4.94
CA ARG A 124 5.94 -16.74 5.16
C ARG A 124 6.59 -16.45 3.80
N PHE A 125 7.17 -15.26 3.67
CA PHE A 125 7.94 -14.90 2.49
C PHE A 125 9.39 -15.36 2.66
N SER A 126 10.02 -15.73 1.55
CA SER A 126 11.46 -15.97 1.56
C SER A 126 12.19 -14.66 1.88
N ARG A 127 13.39 -14.75 2.46
CA ARG A 127 14.21 -13.57 2.76
C ARG A 127 14.50 -12.73 1.51
N ALA A 128 14.74 -13.39 0.37
CA ALA A 128 14.94 -12.73 -0.91
C ALA A 128 13.71 -11.94 -1.35
N THR A 129 12.53 -12.55 -1.23
CA THR A 129 11.25 -11.91 -1.56
C THR A 129 10.96 -10.72 -0.66
N SER A 130 11.11 -10.85 0.66
CA SER A 130 10.91 -9.75 1.60
C SER A 130 11.88 -8.60 1.31
N THR A 131 13.16 -8.92 1.04
CA THR A 131 14.16 -7.90 0.68
C THR A 131 13.79 -7.16 -0.59
N LEU A 132 13.36 -7.89 -1.63
CA LEU A 132 12.90 -7.29 -2.89
C LEU A 132 11.71 -6.34 -2.67
N VAL A 133 10.69 -6.78 -1.93
CA VAL A 133 9.50 -5.95 -1.65
C VAL A 133 9.87 -4.68 -0.89
N ILE A 134 10.75 -4.79 0.12
CA ILE A 134 11.21 -3.64 0.91
C ILE A 134 12.03 -2.67 0.05
N VAL A 135 12.93 -3.17 -0.79
CA VAL A 135 13.72 -2.34 -1.71
C VAL A 135 12.81 -1.61 -2.70
N ILE A 136 11.85 -2.31 -3.32
CA ILE A 136 10.91 -1.68 -4.24
C ILE A 136 10.07 -0.63 -3.52
N TRP A 137 9.60 -0.93 -2.29
CA TRP A 137 8.86 0.03 -1.47
C TRP A 137 9.71 1.26 -1.14
N CYS A 138 10.98 1.09 -0.80
CA CYS A 138 11.92 2.19 -0.53
C CYS A 138 12.10 3.10 -1.76
N VAL A 139 12.31 2.51 -2.95
CA VAL A 139 12.39 3.26 -4.21
C VAL A 139 11.08 4.00 -4.50
N ALA A 140 9.94 3.34 -4.30
CA ALA A 140 8.62 3.95 -4.45
C ALA A 140 8.42 5.18 -3.55
N GLN A 141 8.80 5.07 -2.27
CA GLN A 141 8.73 6.18 -1.31
C GLN A 141 9.66 7.33 -1.70
N PHE A 142 10.88 7.02 -2.13
CA PHE A 142 11.82 8.04 -2.60
C PHE A 142 11.28 8.81 -3.80
N LEU A 143 10.73 8.10 -4.79
CA LEU A 143 10.13 8.72 -5.98
C LEU A 143 8.90 9.57 -5.62
N ALA A 144 8.03 9.09 -4.73
CA ALA A 144 6.89 9.86 -4.26
C ALA A 144 7.31 11.15 -3.55
N ALA A 145 8.27 11.07 -2.63
CA ALA A 145 8.80 12.21 -1.92
C ALA A 145 9.57 13.18 -2.83
N TYR A 146 10.30 12.67 -3.83
CA TYR A 146 10.93 13.48 -4.87
C TYR A 146 9.89 14.29 -5.65
N THR A 147 8.81 13.66 -6.10
CA THR A 147 7.74 14.34 -6.83
C THR A 147 7.04 15.38 -5.97
N ALA A 148 6.81 15.09 -4.69
CA ALA A 148 6.30 16.08 -3.74
C ALA A 148 7.24 17.27 -3.59
N LEU A 149 8.54 17.02 -3.32
CA LEU A 149 9.55 18.06 -3.17
C LEU A 149 9.67 18.93 -4.42
N ARG A 150 9.68 18.31 -5.60
CA ARG A 150 9.69 19.02 -6.89
C ARG A 150 8.47 19.93 -7.02
N ARG A 151 7.27 19.42 -6.70
CA ARG A 151 6.05 20.23 -6.77
C ARG A 151 6.11 21.46 -5.87
N TYR A 152 6.69 21.36 -4.66
CA TYR A 152 6.88 22.55 -3.81
C TYR A 152 7.91 23.50 -4.40
N SER A 153 8.98 22.96 -4.96
CA SER A 153 10.12 23.76 -5.39
C SER A 153 9.85 24.51 -6.69
N VAL A 154 9.17 23.89 -7.67
CA VAL A 154 8.94 24.48 -9.00
C VAL A 154 7.48 24.57 -9.42
N GLY A 155 6.56 23.96 -8.68
CA GLY A 155 5.14 23.91 -9.00
C GLY A 155 4.72 22.71 -9.85
N LEU A 156 3.50 22.78 -10.41
CA LEU A 156 2.92 21.72 -11.25
C LEU A 156 3.33 21.82 -12.74
N ILE A 157 3.73 23.01 -13.20
CA ILE A 157 3.93 23.35 -14.62
C ILE A 157 5.44 23.47 -14.92
N GLY A 158 6.18 22.40 -14.67
CA GLY A 158 7.55 22.27 -15.12
C GLY A 158 7.67 21.00 -15.94
N ASP A 159 8.31 21.06 -17.11
CA ASP A 159 8.56 19.89 -17.94
C ASP A 159 9.89 19.20 -17.58
N GLU A 160 10.81 19.95 -16.95
CA GLU A 160 12.14 19.44 -16.64
C GLU A 160 12.21 18.80 -15.26
N VAL A 161 12.72 17.57 -15.21
CA VAL A 161 12.87 16.80 -13.95
C VAL A 161 13.85 17.48 -13.00
N TRP A 162 14.87 18.15 -13.54
CA TRP A 162 16.00 18.72 -12.81
C TRP A 162 15.84 20.21 -12.47
N GLU A 163 14.76 20.85 -12.93
CA GLU A 163 14.54 22.30 -12.77
C GLU A 163 14.64 22.76 -11.32
N MET A 164 14.23 21.92 -10.36
CA MET A 164 14.28 22.26 -8.94
C MET A 164 15.71 22.52 -8.43
N PHE A 165 16.74 21.97 -9.06
CA PHE A 165 18.12 22.18 -8.62
C PHE A 165 18.72 23.51 -9.11
N TYR A 166 18.21 24.06 -10.22
CA TYR A 166 18.74 25.26 -10.85
C TYR A 166 17.88 26.49 -10.55
N PHE A 167 16.55 26.34 -10.58
CA PHE A 167 15.60 27.44 -10.45
C PHE A 167 14.46 27.14 -9.44
N PRO A 168 14.77 26.81 -8.18
CA PRO A 168 13.73 26.59 -7.17
C PRO A 168 13.05 27.91 -6.80
N ARG A 169 11.71 27.95 -6.90
CA ARG A 169 10.87 29.03 -6.34
C ARG A 169 10.74 28.94 -4.82
N TRP A 170 10.86 27.72 -4.29
CA TRP A 170 10.89 27.44 -2.86
C TRP A 170 11.97 26.40 -2.55
N THR A 171 12.65 26.57 -1.43
CA THR A 171 13.68 25.65 -0.96
C THR A 171 13.40 25.24 0.48
N PRO A 172 13.54 23.94 0.83
CA PRO A 172 13.41 23.50 2.21
C PRO A 172 14.57 24.06 3.06
N PRO A 173 14.44 24.10 4.40
CA PRO A 173 15.48 24.64 5.29
C PRO A 173 16.86 24.00 5.15
N LEU A 174 16.93 22.71 4.78
CA LEU A 174 18.18 21.98 4.56
C LEU A 174 18.73 22.10 3.13
N GLY A 175 18.05 22.86 2.27
CA GLY A 175 18.28 22.83 0.82
C GLY A 175 17.79 21.53 0.18
N ILE A 176 17.59 21.53 -1.15
CA ILE A 176 17.01 20.39 -1.86
C ILE A 176 17.89 19.14 -1.74
N ILE A 177 19.20 19.30 -1.94
CA ILE A 177 20.16 18.19 -1.82
C ILE A 177 20.19 17.65 -0.38
N GLY A 178 20.24 18.53 0.62
CA GLY A 178 20.25 18.13 2.03
C GLY A 178 18.98 17.36 2.41
N THR A 179 17.80 17.83 1.98
CA THR A 179 16.53 17.12 2.19
C THR A 179 16.51 15.75 1.52
N LEU A 180 17.01 15.62 0.29
CA LEU A 180 17.09 14.31 -0.39
C LEU A 180 18.05 13.35 0.31
N LEU A 181 19.21 13.83 0.79
CA LEU A 181 20.15 12.99 1.56
C LEU A 181 19.54 12.49 2.87
N VAL A 182 18.85 13.37 3.61
CA VAL A 182 18.15 12.99 4.84
C VAL A 182 17.05 11.97 4.55
N LEU A 183 16.27 12.17 3.49
CA LEU A 183 15.26 11.21 3.05
C LEU A 183 15.88 9.84 2.74
N THR A 184 16.95 9.80 1.95
CA THR A 184 17.66 8.55 1.63
C THR A 184 18.17 7.87 2.89
N LEU A 185 18.73 8.61 3.84
CA LEU A 185 19.21 8.08 5.11
C LEU A 185 18.06 7.48 5.94
N LEU A 186 16.94 8.18 6.06
CA LEU A 186 15.76 7.70 6.80
C LEU A 186 15.17 6.44 6.18
N LEU A 187 15.03 6.40 4.86
CA LEU A 187 14.54 5.23 4.14
C LEU A 187 15.50 4.04 4.23
N SER A 188 16.81 4.29 4.21
CA SER A 188 17.83 3.25 4.39
C SER A 188 17.81 2.70 5.82
N CYS A 189 17.70 3.57 6.81
CA CYS A 189 17.59 3.19 8.22
C CYS A 189 16.32 2.38 8.48
N SER A 190 15.16 2.82 7.98
CA SER A 190 13.91 2.08 8.13
C SER A 190 13.98 0.70 7.46
N THR A 191 14.53 0.64 6.24
CA THR A 191 14.78 -0.61 5.51
C THR A 191 15.67 -1.55 6.32
N PHE A 192 16.78 -1.05 6.88
CA PHE A 192 17.68 -1.83 7.71
C PHE A 192 16.97 -2.38 8.97
N VAL A 193 16.22 -1.54 9.68
CA VAL A 193 15.46 -1.95 10.88
C VAL A 193 14.44 -3.03 10.55
N VAL A 194 13.68 -2.87 9.46
CA VAL A 194 12.67 -3.85 9.02
C VAL A 194 13.31 -5.17 8.57
N LEU A 195 14.43 -5.12 7.85
CA LEU A 195 15.16 -6.33 7.46
C LEU A 195 15.72 -7.06 8.68
N ARG A 196 16.28 -6.33 9.65
CA ARG A 196 16.83 -6.92 10.87
C ARG A 196 15.74 -7.54 11.73
N SER A 197 14.60 -6.87 11.91
CA SER A 197 13.49 -7.42 12.69
C SER A 197 12.89 -8.67 12.03
N SER A 198 12.84 -8.70 10.70
CA SER A 198 12.39 -9.88 9.94
C SER A 198 13.31 -11.10 10.15
N VAL A 199 14.63 -10.88 10.28
CA VAL A 199 15.60 -11.96 10.55
C VAL A 199 15.42 -12.55 11.95
N LEU A 200 15.24 -11.71 12.98
CA LEU A 200 15.08 -12.19 14.36
C LEU A 200 13.84 -13.09 14.53
N HIS A 201 12.73 -12.75 13.89
CA HIS A 201 11.51 -13.57 13.97
C HIS A 201 11.65 -14.93 13.27
N THR A 202 12.53 -15.04 12.27
CA THR A 202 12.76 -16.31 11.57
C THR A 202 13.63 -17.25 12.41
N GLY A 203 14.65 -16.74 13.09
CA GLY A 203 15.57 -17.55 13.91
C GLY A 203 14.95 -18.18 15.15
N TYR A 204 14.05 -17.47 15.85
CA TYR A 204 13.42 -17.97 17.08
C TYR A 204 12.58 -19.25 16.88
N HIS A 205 12.10 -19.50 15.65
CA HIS A 205 11.24 -20.64 15.36
C HIS A 205 12.00 -21.90 14.93
N ASP A 206 13.22 -21.78 14.40
CA ASP A 206 14.03 -22.93 13.97
C ASP A 206 14.71 -23.65 15.15
N ASP A 207 15.05 -22.93 16.23
CA ASP A 207 15.68 -23.52 17.41
C ASP A 207 14.74 -24.42 18.22
N GLY A 208 13.41 -24.19 18.13
CA GLY A 208 12.40 -25.07 18.74
C GLY A 208 12.29 -26.44 18.06
N GLY A 209 12.69 -26.55 16.79
CA GLY A 209 12.75 -27.82 16.05
C GLY A 209 13.93 -28.70 16.48
N VAL A 210 15.04 -28.09 16.91
CA VAL A 210 16.23 -28.80 17.39
C VAL A 210 15.94 -29.44 18.76
N LEU A 211 15.26 -28.72 19.66
CA LEU A 211 14.87 -29.27 20.96
C LEU A 211 13.80 -30.37 20.85
N SER A 212 12.85 -30.25 19.92
CA SER A 212 11.86 -31.30 19.65
C SER A 212 12.50 -32.59 19.11
N LYS A 213 13.47 -32.47 18.18
CA LYS A 213 14.24 -33.63 17.70
C LYS A 213 15.13 -34.25 18.78
N ALA A 214 15.71 -33.45 19.68
CA ALA A 214 16.51 -33.95 20.80
C ALA A 214 15.65 -34.76 21.79
N HIS A 215 14.44 -34.29 22.12
CA HIS A 215 13.51 -35.06 22.95
C HIS A 215 12.98 -36.33 22.26
N GLN A 216 12.78 -36.28 20.94
CA GLN A 216 12.35 -37.45 20.17
C GLN A 216 13.45 -38.52 20.03
N PHE A 217 14.72 -38.11 20.05
CA PHE A 217 15.87 -39.04 20.10
C PHE A 217 16.05 -39.64 21.50
N ALA A 218 15.91 -38.85 22.56
CA ALA A 218 16.05 -39.33 23.95
C ALA A 218 14.96 -40.34 24.35
N GLY A 219 13.76 -40.27 23.77
CA GLY A 219 12.67 -41.23 24.03
C GLY A 219 12.79 -42.57 23.30
N ARG A 220 13.71 -42.72 22.33
CA ARG A 220 13.91 -43.99 21.61
C ARG A 220 14.96 -44.90 22.25
N THR A 221 15.90 -44.36 23.00
CA THR A 221 16.96 -45.14 23.65
C THR A 221 16.48 -45.89 24.90
N THR A 222 15.40 -45.45 25.55
CA THR A 222 14.87 -46.10 26.77
C THR A 222 13.94 -47.29 26.53
N ARG A 223 13.59 -47.61 25.28
CA ARG A 223 12.66 -48.71 24.96
C ARG A 223 13.34 -50.01 24.52
N ALA A 224 14.67 -50.05 24.49
CA ALA A 224 15.45 -51.19 23.98
C ALA A 224 16.02 -52.12 25.07
N GLU A 225 15.88 -51.80 26.37
CA GLU A 225 16.54 -52.56 27.46
C GLU A 225 15.55 -53.32 28.39
N GLY A 226 14.29 -53.51 27.98
CA GLY A 226 13.25 -54.07 28.85
C GLY A 226 12.59 -55.34 28.33
N GLY A 227 13.35 -56.28 27.78
CA GLY A 227 12.83 -57.56 27.32
C GLY A 227 13.83 -58.68 27.53
N ASP A 228 13.84 -59.24 28.74
CA ASP A 228 14.23 -60.61 29.08
C ASP A 228 13.43 -61.05 30.32
#